data_AF-B6S2X4-F1
#
_entry.id   AF-B6S2X4-F1
#
_cell.length_a   1.000
_cell.length_b   1.000
_cell.length_c   1.000
_cell.angle_alpha   90.00
_cell.angle_beta   90.00
_cell.angle_gamma   90.00
#
_symmetry.space_group_name_H-M   'P 1'
#
loop_
_entity.id
_entity.type
_entity.pdbx_description
1 polymer ?
#
loop_
_entity_poly.entity_id
_entity_poly.type
_entity_poly.pdbx_seq_one_letter_code
_entity_poly.pdbx_strand_id
1 'polypeptide(L)'
;MVSIKAVLIVCVLVAAVAVSPADAVPTRHSKPRPQPLPRPGTCPDTSGIITTCEVTERNCFSDSQCGPGQKCCPLGCGRECLAVGPPYGKGRW
;
A
#
# COMPACT_ATOMS: atom_id res chain seq x y z
N MET A 1 39.13 30.72 -16.93
CA MET A 1 39.63 29.47 -17.54
C MET A 1 39.59 28.40 -16.47
N VAL A 2 38.60 27.51 -16.49
CA VAL A 2 38.53 26.41 -15.50
C VAL A 2 39.68 25.46 -15.81
N SER A 3 40.58 25.23 -14.84
CA SER A 3 41.71 24.31 -15.05
C SER A 3 41.19 22.90 -15.31
N ILE A 4 41.75 22.19 -16.29
CA ILE A 4 41.38 20.79 -16.60
C ILE A 4 41.42 19.93 -15.33
N LYS A 5 42.38 20.19 -14.44
CA LYS A 5 42.48 19.53 -13.13
C LYS A 5 41.24 19.77 -12.26
N ALA A 6 40.69 20.98 -12.25
CA ALA A 6 39.48 21.31 -11.50
C ALA A 6 38.23 20.64 -12.10
N VAL A 7 38.12 20.55 -13.43
CA VAL A 7 37.03 19.83 -14.09
C VAL A 7 37.08 18.34 -13.72
N LEU A 8 38.25 17.72 -13.80
CA LEU A 8 38.44 16.31 -13.46
C LEU A 8 38.09 16.02 -11.99
N ILE A 9 38.52 16.88 -11.06
CA ILE A 9 38.19 16.74 -9.63
C ILE A 9 36.68 16.83 -9.41
N VAL A 10 36.01 17.82 -10.00
CA VAL A 10 34.55 17.97 -9.88
C VAL A 10 33.83 16.75 -10.47
N CYS A 11 34.25 16.26 -11.64
CA CYS A 11 33.65 15.06 -12.25
C CYS A 11 33.80 13.82 -11.37
N VAL A 12 34.97 13.60 -10.77
CA VAL A 12 35.21 12.46 -9.88
C VAL A 12 34.36 12.54 -8.62
N LEU A 13 34.23 13.73 -8.01
CA LEU A 13 33.39 13.93 -6.82
C LEU A 13 31.89 13.72 -7.12
N VAL A 14 31.41 14.21 -8.26
CA VAL A 14 30.02 14.02 -8.70
C VAL A 14 29.73 12.55 -8.98
N ALA A 15 30.64 11.84 -9.65
CA ALA A 15 30.50 10.41 -9.89
C ALA A 15 30.49 9.60 -8.58
N ALA A 16 31.32 9.96 -7.60
CA ALA A 16 31.37 9.27 -6.31
C ALA A 16 30.07 9.44 -5.49
N VAL A 17 29.39 10.58 -5.57
CA VAL A 17 28.11 10.82 -4.89
C VAL A 17 26.95 10.12 -5.58
N ALA A 18 26.96 10.06 -6.92
CA ALA A 18 25.93 9.40 -7.71
C ALA A 18 25.97 7.86 -7.59
N VAL A 19 27.12 7.27 -7.29
CA VAL A 19 27.27 5.85 -6.99
C VAL A 19 27.09 5.61 -5.49
N SER A 20 25.96 6.07 -4.94
CA SER A 20 25.55 5.63 -3.62
C SER A 20 25.03 4.18 -3.74
N PRO A 21 25.55 3.20 -2.97
CA PRO A 21 25.09 1.80 -3.05
C PRO A 21 23.69 1.57 -2.47
N ALA A 22 22.93 2.62 -2.19
CA ALA A 22 21.59 2.55 -1.59
C ALA A 22 20.50 2.10 -2.58
N ASP A 23 20.76 2.14 -3.90
CA ASP A 23 19.84 1.62 -4.92
C ASP A 23 20.09 0.15 -5.29
N ALA A 24 21.10 -0.48 -4.69
CA ALA A 24 21.02 -1.92 -4.50
C ALA A 24 20.00 -2.17 -3.39
N VAL A 25 18.73 -1.82 -3.65
CA VAL A 25 17.59 -2.45 -2.99
C VAL A 25 17.90 -3.92 -3.13
N PRO A 26 18.25 -4.63 -2.05
CA PRO A 26 18.18 -6.05 -2.12
C PRO A 26 16.70 -6.24 -2.44
N THR A 27 16.38 -6.77 -3.61
CA THR A 27 15.19 -7.59 -3.71
C THR A 27 15.49 -8.73 -2.76
N ARG A 28 15.32 -8.47 -1.45
CA ARG A 28 14.99 -9.50 -0.50
C ARG A 28 13.94 -10.24 -1.28
N HIS A 29 14.25 -11.47 -1.63
CA HIS A 29 13.21 -12.44 -1.88
C HIS A 29 12.34 -12.34 -0.63
N SER A 30 11.33 -11.48 -0.71
CA SER A 30 10.27 -11.37 0.24
C SER A 30 9.66 -12.73 0.12
N LYS A 31 10.09 -13.66 0.99
CA LYS A 31 9.34 -14.87 1.25
C LYS A 31 7.90 -14.38 1.32
N PRO A 32 7.00 -14.82 0.41
CA PRO A 32 5.64 -14.32 0.41
C PRO A 32 5.17 -14.41 1.85
N ARG A 33 4.87 -13.26 2.46
CA ARG A 33 4.27 -13.27 3.79
C ARG A 33 3.08 -14.20 3.63
N PRO A 34 2.92 -15.23 4.50
CA PRO A 34 1.74 -16.08 4.44
C PRO A 34 0.55 -15.14 4.39
N GLN A 35 -0.10 -15.05 3.23
CA GLN A 35 -1.22 -14.16 3.05
C GLN A 35 -2.26 -14.71 4.01
N PRO A 36 -2.72 -13.94 5.01
CA PRO A 36 -3.83 -14.36 5.83
C PRO A 36 -4.94 -14.78 4.87
N LEU A 37 -5.45 -16.01 5.00
CA LEU A 37 -6.49 -16.52 4.11
C LEU A 37 -7.55 -15.43 3.93
N PRO A 38 -8.00 -15.15 2.69
CA PRO A 38 -9.02 -14.14 2.45
C PRO A 38 -10.18 -14.36 3.39
N ARG A 39 -10.54 -13.34 4.17
CA ARG A 39 -11.64 -13.49 5.12
C ARG A 39 -12.93 -13.74 4.32
N PRO A 40 -13.76 -14.72 4.72
CA PRO A 40 -15.03 -14.96 4.05
C PRO A 40 -15.92 -13.72 4.15
N GLY A 41 -16.80 -13.55 3.16
CA GLY A 41 -17.67 -12.38 3.04
C GLY A 41 -17.23 -11.42 1.94
N THR A 42 -18.16 -10.59 1.50
CA THR A 42 -17.98 -9.61 0.42
C THR A 42 -18.15 -8.21 0.97
N CYS A 43 -17.39 -7.25 0.43
CA CYS A 43 -17.60 -5.85 0.76
C CYS A 43 -19.03 -5.43 0.40
N PRO A 44 -19.71 -4.65 1.25
CA PRO A 44 -20.98 -4.05 0.88
C PRO A 44 -20.79 -3.15 -0.35
N ASP A 45 -21.85 -2.98 -1.13
CA ASP A 45 -21.84 -2.04 -2.24
C ASP A 45 -21.81 -0.60 -1.68
N THR A 46 -20.74 0.11 -1.96
CA THR A 46 -20.50 1.50 -1.54
C THR A 46 -20.56 2.47 -2.71
N SER A 47 -20.98 2.03 -3.90
CA SER A 47 -20.96 2.81 -5.15
C SER A 47 -21.80 4.10 -5.12
N GLY A 48 -22.69 4.25 -4.14
CA GLY A 48 -23.47 5.47 -3.91
C GLY A 48 -22.93 6.41 -2.83
N ILE A 49 -21.86 6.03 -2.13
CA ILE A 49 -21.32 6.80 -1.01
C ILE A 49 -20.22 7.72 -1.52
N ILE A 50 -20.56 9.00 -1.66
CA ILE A 50 -19.61 10.07 -1.96
C ILE A 50 -19.19 10.70 -0.63
N THR A 51 -17.99 10.40 -0.16
CA THR A 51 -17.38 11.06 0.99
C THR A 51 -16.28 12.00 0.53
N THR A 52 -15.91 12.97 1.37
CA THR A 52 -14.62 13.63 1.24
C THR A 52 -13.49 12.58 1.23
N CYS A 53 -12.45 12.81 0.43
CA CYS A 53 -11.24 11.98 0.43
C CYS A 53 -10.49 12.16 1.77
N GLU A 54 -10.95 11.48 2.82
CA GLU A 54 -10.25 11.44 4.10
C GLU A 54 -9.33 10.23 4.16
N VAL A 55 -8.06 10.44 3.81
CA VAL A 55 -7.00 9.45 4.06
C VAL A 55 -6.42 9.75 5.43
N THR A 56 -6.91 9.02 6.45
CA THR A 56 -6.45 9.14 7.84
C THR A 56 -5.81 7.83 8.32
N GLU A 57 -5.25 7.81 9.52
CA GLU A 57 -4.73 6.61 10.21
C GLU A 57 -5.77 5.47 10.37
N ARG A 58 -7.06 5.76 10.15
CA ARG A 58 -8.13 4.75 10.15
C ARG A 58 -8.23 3.98 8.83
N ASN A 59 -7.45 4.36 7.82
CA ASN A 59 -7.41 3.62 6.57
C ASN A 59 -6.87 2.21 6.79
N CYS A 60 -7.33 1.29 5.97
CA CYS A 60 -6.80 -0.05 5.93
C CYS A 60 -6.22 -0.32 4.55
N PHE A 61 -5.23 -1.20 4.48
CA PHE A 61 -4.66 -1.67 3.21
C PHE A 61 -4.97 -3.15 2.94
N SER A 62 -5.33 -3.91 3.99
CA SER A 62 -5.62 -5.34 3.92
C SER A 62 -6.57 -5.75 5.02
N ASP A 63 -7.35 -6.81 4.79
CA ASP A 63 -8.26 -7.43 5.77
C ASP A 63 -7.57 -7.78 7.09
N SER A 64 -6.26 -8.03 7.07
CA SER A 64 -5.47 -8.35 8.26
C SER A 64 -5.41 -7.22 9.29
N GLN A 65 -5.66 -5.98 8.88
CA GLN A 65 -5.67 -4.81 9.75
C GLN A 65 -7.03 -4.60 10.44
N CYS A 66 -8.07 -5.32 10.00
CA CYS A 66 -9.42 -5.18 10.50
C CYS A 66 -9.73 -6.17 11.62
N GLY A 67 -10.70 -5.85 12.48
CA GLY A 67 -11.20 -6.75 13.52
C GLY A 67 -11.93 -7.98 12.96
N PRO A 68 -12.23 -9.00 13.78
CA PRO A 68 -12.97 -10.18 13.33
C PRO A 68 -14.30 -9.81 12.66
N GLY A 69 -14.66 -10.50 11.56
CA GLY A 69 -15.88 -10.21 10.80
C GLY A 69 -15.85 -8.95 9.94
N GLN A 70 -14.70 -8.29 9.83
CA GLN A 70 -14.51 -7.10 9.00
C GLN A 70 -13.53 -7.34 7.85
N LYS A 71 -13.74 -6.60 6.76
CA LYS A 71 -12.86 -6.55 5.59
C LYS A 71 -12.50 -5.11 5.25
N CYS A 72 -11.35 -4.95 4.61
CA CYS A 72 -10.87 -3.66 4.18
C CYS A 72 -11.51 -3.28 2.84
N CYS A 73 -12.54 -2.43 2.88
CA CYS A 73 -13.41 -2.16 1.74
C CYS A 73 -13.25 -0.73 1.23
N PRO A 74 -13.43 -0.50 -0.09
CA PRO A 74 -13.44 0.85 -0.64
C PRO A 74 -14.65 1.63 -0.12
N LEU A 75 -14.42 2.84 0.35
CA LEU A 75 -15.45 3.78 0.76
C LEU A 75 -15.09 5.15 0.20
N GLY A 76 -15.83 5.57 -0.84
CA GLY A 76 -15.48 6.74 -1.64
C GLY A 76 -14.05 6.62 -2.20
N CYS A 77 -13.20 7.55 -1.78
CA CYS A 77 -11.80 7.68 -2.21
C CYS A 77 -10.81 6.90 -1.32
N GLY A 78 -11.25 6.48 -0.14
CA GLY A 78 -10.44 5.78 0.85
C GLY A 78 -10.82 4.31 1.00
N ARG A 79 -10.27 3.67 2.04
CA ARG A 79 -10.61 2.31 2.46
C ARG A 79 -10.84 2.28 3.96
N GLU A 80 -11.85 1.55 4.40
CA GLU A 80 -12.18 1.41 5.81
C GLU A 80 -12.57 -0.04 6.14
N CYS A 81 -12.39 -0.41 7.40
CA CYS A 81 -12.78 -1.72 7.89
C CYS A 81 -14.31 -1.80 8.04
N LEU A 82 -14.97 -2.44 7.09
CA LEU A 82 -16.42 -2.62 7.09
C LEU A 82 -16.78 -4.03 7.58
N ALA A 83 -17.84 -4.12 8.37
CA ALA A 83 -18.43 -5.41 8.72
C ALA A 83 -18.93 -6.10 7.46
N VAL A 84 -18.51 -7.34 7.25
CA VAL A 84 -19.02 -8.18 6.16
C VAL A 84 -19.99 -9.19 6.74
N GLY A 85 -21.15 -9.32 6.12
CA GLY A 85 -22.07 -10.39 6.47
C GLY A 85 -21.42 -11.76 6.26
N PRO A 86 -21.90 -12.81 6.97
CA PRO A 86 -21.53 -14.18 6.63
C PRO A 86 -21.86 -14.46 5.15
N PRO A 87 -21.19 -15.41 4.48
CA PRO A 87 -21.55 -15.83 3.12
C PRO A 87 -22.81 -16.70 3.16
N TYR A 88 -23.94 -16.13 3.58
CA TYR A 88 -25.25 -16.76 3.45
C TYR A 88 -26.28 -15.67 3.23
N GLY A 89 -26.65 -15.49 1.96
CA GLY A 89 -27.94 -14.89 1.64
C GLY A 89 -29.03 -15.66 2.37
N LYS A 90 -29.60 -15.06 3.42
CA LYS A 90 -30.86 -15.49 3.98
C LYS A 90 -31.99 -14.86 3.16
N GLY A 91 -32.63 -15.71 2.35
CA GLY A 91 -34.07 -15.79 2.10
C GLY A 91 -34.83 -14.57 1.59
N ARG A 92 -35.54 -14.75 0.47
CA ARG A 92 -36.89 -14.19 0.28
C ARG A 92 -37.86 -15.34 0.00
N TRP A 93 -39.01 -15.21 0.65
CA TRP A 93 -40.22 -16.03 0.67
C TRP A 93 -40.75 -16.37 -0.71
#